data_AF-A0A519ZVQ6-F1
#
_entry.id   AF-A0A519ZVQ6-F1
#
_cell.length_a   1.000
_cell.length_b   1.000
_cell.length_c   1.000
_cell.angle_alpha   90.00
_cell.angle_beta   90.00
_cell.angle_gamma   90.00
#
_symmetry.space_group_name_H-M   'P 1'
#
loop_
_entity.id
_entity.type
_entity.pdbx_description
1 polymer ?
#
loop_
_entity_poly.entity_id
_entity_poly.type
_entity_poly.pdbx_seq_one_letter_code
_entity_poly.pdbx_strand_id
1 'polypeptide(L)'
;MNRSSLALRPYLASLLCAFILLFAAASCGSDKGKVEGVNMLYGTSGKVWKTAKETSAAGDKVKQTDEQKEESLHVFSNNTYTMTGAAGAVQGKFAFDQT
;
A
#
# COMPACT_ATOMS: atom_id res chain seq x y z
N MET A 1 54.22 -26.83 -4.02
CA MET A 1 53.54 -25.70 -4.68
C MET A 1 52.09 -25.70 -4.22
N ASN A 2 51.59 -24.61 -3.62
CA ASN A 2 50.15 -24.31 -3.43
C ASN A 2 50.03 -22.84 -2.96
N ARG A 3 50.24 -21.89 -3.89
CA ARG A 3 50.12 -20.44 -3.63
C ARG A 3 48.88 -19.82 -4.29
N SER A 4 48.01 -20.63 -4.90
CA SER A 4 46.87 -20.13 -5.69
C SER A 4 45.66 -19.73 -4.83
N SER A 5 45.55 -20.21 -3.60
CA SER A 5 44.35 -20.03 -2.76
C SER A 5 44.30 -18.70 -2.00
N LEU A 6 45.43 -18.00 -1.85
CA LEU A 6 45.48 -16.74 -1.08
C LEU A 6 45.00 -15.53 -1.87
N ALA A 7 45.18 -15.52 -3.19
CA ALA A 7 44.78 -14.40 -4.03
C ALA A 7 43.27 -14.36 -4.29
N LEU A 8 42.56 -15.50 -4.25
CA LEU A 8 41.14 -15.58 -4.61
C LEU A 8 40.19 -15.09 -3.48
N ARG A 9 40.63 -15.19 -2.23
CA ARG A 9 39.86 -14.77 -1.04
C ARG A 9 39.50 -13.28 -1.00
N PRO A 10 40.42 -12.31 -1.25
CA PRO A 10 40.06 -10.89 -1.24
C PRO A 10 39.13 -10.51 -2.40
N TYR A 11 39.25 -11.15 -3.56
CA TYR A 11 38.34 -10.92 -4.70
C TYR A 11 36.92 -11.42 -4.41
N LEU A 12 36.78 -12.61 -3.80
CA LEU A 12 35.49 -13.13 -3.36
C LEU A 12 34.83 -12.25 -2.29
N ALA A 13 35.61 -11.75 -1.33
CA ALA A 13 35.12 -10.83 -0.31
C ALA A 13 34.65 -9.50 -0.91
N SER A 14 35.41 -8.93 -1.85
CA SER A 14 35.04 -7.70 -2.54
C SER A 14 33.77 -7.86 -3.39
N LEU A 15 33.60 -9.01 -4.06
CA LEU A 15 32.41 -9.31 -4.85
C LEU A 15 31.17 -9.46 -3.96
N LEU A 16 31.32 -10.13 -2.81
CA LEU A 16 30.25 -10.30 -1.84
C LEU A 16 29.81 -8.94 -1.24
N CYS A 17 30.76 -8.07 -0.90
CA CYS A 17 30.47 -6.73 -0.40
C CYS A 17 29.77 -5.85 -1.46
N ALA A 18 30.20 -5.92 -2.72
CA ALA A 18 29.52 -5.21 -3.81
C ALA A 18 28.08 -5.71 -4.01
N PHE A 19 27.86 -7.02 -3.88
CA PHE A 19 26.53 -7.61 -3.95
C PHE A 19 25.67 -7.11 -2.78
N ILE A 20 26.15 -7.16 -1.54
CA ILE A 20 25.39 -6.68 -0.37
C ILE A 20 25.00 -5.20 -0.52
N LEU A 21 25.90 -4.36 -1.04
CA LEU A 21 25.63 -2.93 -1.28
C LEU A 21 24.56 -2.71 -2.36
N LEU A 22 24.55 -3.52 -3.43
CA LEU A 22 23.52 -3.47 -4.47
C LEU A 22 22.13 -3.81 -3.91
N PHE A 23 22.04 -4.83 -3.04
CA PHE A 23 20.76 -5.21 -2.41
C PHE A 23 20.31 -4.18 -1.37
N ALA A 24 21.24 -3.63 -0.59
CA ALA A 24 20.93 -2.58 0.39
C ALA A 24 20.44 -1.28 -0.30
N ALA A 25 21.05 -0.89 -1.42
CA ALA A 25 20.62 0.26 -2.21
C ALA A 25 19.23 0.02 -2.85
N ALA A 26 18.93 -1.18 -3.32
CA ALA A 26 17.62 -1.54 -3.85
C ALA A 26 16.52 -1.61 -2.77
N SER A 27 16.86 -1.97 -1.52
CA SER A 27 15.89 -2.03 -0.42
C SER A 27 15.55 -0.68 0.21
N CYS A 28 16.42 0.33 0.07
CA CYS A 28 16.26 1.63 0.74
C CYS A 28 15.66 2.73 -0.16
N GLY A 29 15.39 2.43 -1.44
CA GLY A 29 14.95 3.42 -2.46
C GLY A 29 13.61 3.10 -3.10
N SER A 30 12.74 2.33 -2.45
CA SER A 30 11.41 2.07 -3.01
C SER A 30 10.43 3.18 -2.63
N ASP A 31 10.17 4.09 -3.57
CA ASP A 31 8.97 4.97 -3.63
C ASP A 31 7.63 4.19 -3.66
N LYS A 32 7.65 2.89 -3.35
CA LYS A 32 6.54 1.94 -3.44
C LYS A 32 5.36 2.30 -2.52
N GLY A 33 5.50 3.22 -1.57
CA GLY A 33 4.38 3.68 -0.75
C GLY A 33 3.46 4.67 -1.48
N LYS A 34 4.05 5.69 -2.12
CA LYS A 34 3.31 6.92 -2.51
C LYS A 34 2.36 6.71 -3.67
N VAL A 35 2.80 5.96 -4.68
CA VAL A 35 2.00 5.72 -5.89
C VAL A 35 0.96 4.62 -5.67
N GLU A 36 1.25 3.64 -4.80
CA GLU A 36 0.32 2.55 -4.48
C GLU A 36 -0.89 3.05 -3.70
N GLY A 37 -0.71 3.91 -2.69
CA GLY A 37 -1.80 4.43 -1.86
C GLY A 37 -2.83 5.25 -2.64
N VAL A 38 -2.38 6.11 -3.56
CA VAL A 38 -3.28 6.89 -4.42
C VAL A 38 -4.00 5.98 -5.42
N ASN A 39 -3.27 5.07 -6.06
CA ASN A 39 -3.84 4.10 -7.00
C ASN A 39 -4.85 3.16 -6.33
N MET A 40 -4.72 2.92 -5.02
CA MET A 40 -5.74 2.19 -4.26
C MET A 40 -7.05 2.95 -4.23
N LEU A 41 -7.06 4.26 -3.95
CA LEU A 41 -8.27 5.06 -3.73
C LEU A 41 -9.08 5.35 -4.99
N TYR A 42 -8.42 5.77 -6.06
CA TYR A 42 -8.98 6.04 -7.38
C TYR A 42 -7.85 5.69 -8.35
N GLY A 43 -7.96 4.76 -9.28
CA GLY A 43 -6.81 4.46 -10.15
C GLY A 43 -6.57 5.60 -11.16
N THR A 44 -6.46 5.23 -12.43
CA THR A 44 -6.62 6.19 -13.54
C THR A 44 -7.99 6.90 -13.51
N SER A 45 -8.99 6.25 -12.91
CA SER A 45 -10.35 6.74 -12.71
C SER A 45 -10.84 6.44 -11.30
N GLY A 46 -11.92 7.08 -10.87
CA GLY A 46 -12.55 6.82 -9.57
C GLY A 46 -12.84 5.34 -9.32
N LYS A 47 -12.80 4.92 -8.05
CA LYS A 47 -13.12 3.54 -7.62
C LYS A 47 -14.29 3.53 -6.65
N VAL A 48 -14.96 2.39 -6.63
CA VAL A 48 -16.07 2.08 -5.72
C VAL A 48 -15.60 1.11 -4.66
N TRP A 49 -15.86 1.46 -3.41
CA TRP A 49 -15.56 0.68 -2.23
C TRP A 49 -16.86 0.28 -1.55
N LYS A 50 -16.95 -0.99 -1.12
CA LYS A 50 -18.05 -1.46 -0.26
C LYS A 50 -17.49 -1.75 1.12
N THR A 51 -18.25 -1.42 2.15
CA THR A 51 -17.87 -1.68 3.54
C THR A 51 -17.82 -3.17 3.83
N ALA A 52 -16.65 -3.65 4.25
CA ALA A 52 -16.53 -4.96 4.89
C ALA A 52 -17.09 -4.90 6.32
N LYS A 53 -17.23 -6.07 6.96
CA LYS A 53 -17.69 -6.14 8.36
C LYS A 53 -16.84 -5.25 9.25
N GLU A 54 -17.50 -4.33 9.94
CA GLU A 54 -16.87 -3.50 10.96
C GLU A 54 -16.27 -4.38 12.06
N THR A 55 -15.10 -3.99 12.54
CA THR A 55 -14.43 -4.61 13.68
C THR A 55 -14.50 -3.63 14.84
N SER A 56 -15.01 -4.09 15.99
CA SER A 56 -15.12 -3.28 17.19
C SER A 56 -13.72 -2.90 17.72
N ALA A 57 -13.67 -1.92 18.64
CA ALA A 57 -12.42 -1.55 19.31
C ALA A 57 -11.76 -2.72 20.08
N ALA A 58 -12.53 -3.75 20.46
CA ALA A 58 -12.03 -4.96 21.11
C ALA A 58 -11.53 -6.03 20.11
N GLY A 59 -11.70 -5.81 18.80
CA GLY A 59 -11.35 -6.76 17.74
C GLY A 59 -12.48 -7.70 17.33
N ASP A 60 -13.69 -7.53 17.87
CA ASP A 60 -14.83 -8.38 17.55
C ASP A 60 -15.49 -7.97 16.24
N LYS A 61 -15.91 -8.95 15.43
CA LYS A 61 -16.65 -8.67 14.19
C LYS A 61 -18.08 -8.27 14.52
N VAL A 62 -18.46 -7.06 14.12
CA VAL A 62 -19.83 -6.57 14.23
C VAL A 62 -20.64 -7.09 13.03
N LYS A 63 -21.85 -7.59 13.29
CA LYS A 63 -22.75 -8.05 12.23
C LYS A 63 -23.31 -6.84 11.48
N GLN A 64 -23.01 -6.74 10.19
CA GLN A 64 -23.65 -5.76 9.31
C GLN A 64 -25.11 -6.11 9.05
N THR A 65 -25.98 -5.11 9.04
CA THR A 65 -27.33 -5.22 8.49
C THR A 65 -27.28 -5.34 6.96
N ASP A 66 -28.40 -5.68 6.32
CA ASP A 66 -28.42 -5.81 4.87
C ASP A 66 -28.25 -4.46 4.17
N GLU A 67 -28.77 -3.38 4.76
CA GLU A 67 -28.63 -2.02 4.25
C GLU A 67 -27.19 -1.52 4.32
N GLN A 68 -26.44 -1.90 5.37
CA GLN A 68 -25.02 -1.57 5.50
C GLN A 68 -24.14 -2.30 4.46
N LYS A 69 -24.58 -3.44 3.93
CA LYS A 69 -23.85 -4.16 2.87
C LYS A 69 -23.98 -3.50 1.50
N GLU A 70 -25.07 -2.75 1.32
CA GLU A 70 -25.29 -1.96 0.10
C GLU A 70 -24.63 -0.58 0.15
N GLU A 71 -24.07 -0.21 1.31
CA GLU A 71 -23.34 1.03 1.46
C GLU A 71 -22.07 1.03 0.58
N SER A 72 -21.93 2.10 -0.20
CA SER A 72 -20.86 2.25 -1.18
C SER A 72 -20.21 3.63 -1.08
N LEU A 73 -18.88 3.65 -1.17
CA LEU A 73 -18.06 4.85 -1.20
C LEU A 73 -17.37 4.95 -2.57
N HIS A 74 -17.65 6.01 -3.30
CA HIS A 74 -17.04 6.33 -4.58
C HIS A 74 -16.01 7.43 -4.36
N VAL A 75 -14.76 7.15 -4.65
CA VAL A 75 -13.66 8.12 -4.53
C VAL A 75 -13.19 8.50 -5.92
N PHE A 76 -13.11 9.80 -6.21
CA PHE A 76 -12.76 10.34 -7.52
C PHE A 76 -11.36 10.99 -7.51
N SER A 77 -10.76 11.08 -8.69
CA SER A 77 -9.40 11.65 -8.87
C SER A 77 -9.33 13.17 -8.68
N ASN A 78 -10.47 13.86 -8.66
CA ASN A 78 -10.60 15.30 -8.43
C ASN A 78 -10.76 15.66 -6.93
N ASN A 79 -10.35 14.78 -6.01
CA ASN A 79 -10.43 14.96 -4.57
C ASN A 79 -11.87 15.05 -4.01
N THR A 80 -12.87 14.52 -4.72
CA THR A 80 -14.24 14.39 -4.22
C THR A 80 -14.60 12.94 -3.91
N TYR A 81 -15.55 12.74 -3.01
CA TYR A 81 -16.15 11.44 -2.78
C TYR A 81 -17.66 11.53 -2.66
N THR A 82 -18.34 10.41 -2.96
CA THR A 82 -19.76 10.20 -2.72
C THR A 82 -19.94 8.91 -1.96
N MET A 83 -20.66 8.95 -0.84
CA MET A 83 -21.06 7.77 -0.09
C MET A 83 -22.58 7.62 -0.21
N THR A 84 -23.06 6.43 -0.54
CA THR A 84 -24.48 6.12 -0.60
C THR A 84 -24.77 5.01 0.38
N GLY A 85 -25.64 5.26 1.36
CA GLY A 85 -26.04 4.28 2.36
C GLY A 85 -27.51 4.43 2.74
N ALA A 86 -27.93 3.67 3.76
CA ALA A 86 -29.31 3.65 4.25
C ALA A 86 -29.84 5.03 4.68
N ALA A 87 -28.95 5.89 5.18
CA ALA A 87 -29.26 7.25 5.62
C ALA A 87 -29.29 8.29 4.48
N GLY A 88 -29.06 7.87 3.23
CA GLY A 88 -29.00 8.73 2.05
C GLY A 88 -27.59 8.89 1.48
N ALA A 89 -27.47 9.78 0.49
CA ALA A 89 -26.21 10.07 -0.17
C ALA A 89 -25.48 11.26 0.47
N VAL A 90 -24.23 11.06 0.87
CA VAL A 90 -23.33 12.08 1.41
C VAL A 90 -22.23 12.35 0.39
N GLN A 91 -21.84 13.62 0.25
CA GLN A 91 -20.83 14.04 -0.72
C GLN A 91 -19.83 14.97 -0.02
N GLY A 92 -18.56 14.89 -0.40
CA GLY A 92 -17.54 15.73 0.22
C GLY A 92 -16.22 15.79 -0.55
N LYS A 93 -15.26 16.48 0.03
CA LYS A 93 -13.88 16.54 -0.43
C LYS A 93 -12.98 15.77 0.53
N PHE A 94 -11.90 15.19 0.00
CA PHE A 94 -10.88 14.51 0.80
C PHE A 94 -9.48 14.98 0.42
N ALA A 95 -8.56 14.95 1.38
CA ALA A 95 -7.13 15.07 1.16
C ALA A 95 -6.49 13.73 1.50
N PHE A 96 -5.59 13.26 0.64
CA PHE A 96 -4.75 12.09 0.91
C PHE A 96 -3.36 12.59 1.26
N ASP A 97 -2.92 12.32 2.48
CA ASP A 97 -1.58 12.66 2.95
C ASP A 97 -0.84 11.38 3.30
N GLN A 98 0.34 11.20 2.70
CA GLN A 98 1.26 10.09 2.96
C GLN A 98 2.65 10.61 3.32
N THR A 99 2.71 11.79 3.94
CA THR A 99 3.94 12.30 4.54
C THR A 99 4.33 11.54 5.80
#